data_AF-A0A1V0UZQ9-F1
#
_entry.id   AF-A0A1V0UZQ9-F1
#
_cell.length_a   1.000
_cell.length_b   1.000
_cell.length_c   1.000
_cell.angle_alpha   90.00
_cell.angle_beta   90.00
_cell.angle_gamma   90.00
#
_symmetry.space_group_name_H-M   'P 1'
#
loop_
_entity.id
_entity.type
_entity.pdbx_description
1 polymer ?
#
loop_
_entity_poly.entity_id
_entity_poly.type
_entity_poly.pdbx_seq_one_letter_code
_entity_poly.pdbx_strand_id
1 'polypeptide(L)'
;MAISKNLKAVLEHLGNQYTVKTIDLEECAYRKLNDRYDIEISGCRKKNGPYHVYVWDITRGTSVAAQIVEQFSDIKGLPQLKATLKHIETKYGTN
;
A
#
# COMPACT_ATOMS: atom_id res chain seq x y z
N MET A 1 -15.40 -8.79 -10.17
CA MET A 1 -14.68 -7.54 -10.50
C MET A 1 -13.31 -7.92 -11.04
N ALA A 2 -12.92 -7.40 -12.20
CA ALA A 2 -11.63 -7.73 -12.82
C ALA A 2 -10.60 -6.66 -12.44
N ILE A 3 -9.64 -7.03 -11.60
CA ILE A 3 -8.52 -6.16 -11.22
C ILE A 3 -7.65 -5.90 -12.46
N SER A 4 -7.04 -4.72 -12.55
CA SER A 4 -6.15 -4.42 -13.68
C SER A 4 -4.96 -5.40 -13.75
N LYS A 5 -4.51 -5.74 -14.96
CA LYS A 5 -3.36 -6.64 -15.17
C LYS A 5 -2.10 -6.15 -14.44
N ASN A 6 -1.91 -4.83 -14.36
CA ASN A 6 -0.77 -4.22 -13.68
C ASN A 6 -0.87 -4.38 -12.15
N LEU A 7 -2.03 -4.10 -11.56
CA LEU A 7 -2.25 -4.31 -10.13
C LEU A 7 -2.04 -5.78 -9.74
N LYS A 8 -2.53 -6.71 -10.57
CA LYS A 8 -2.27 -8.15 -10.36
C LYS A 8 -0.77 -8.46 -10.34
N ALA A 9 0.00 -7.96 -11.31
CA ALA A 9 1.44 -8.18 -11.37
C ALA A 9 2.18 -7.57 -10.17
N VAL A 10 1.75 -6.40 -9.70
CA VAL A 10 2.29 -5.77 -8.48
C VAL A 10 2.02 -6.66 -7.27
N LEU A 11 0.79 -7.15 -7.09
CA LEU A 11 0.45 -8.06 -5.99
C LEU A 11 1.24 -9.37 -6.04
N GLU A 12 1.40 -9.97 -7.22
CA GLU A 12 2.23 -11.16 -7.41
C GLU A 12 3.70 -10.90 -7.00
N HIS A 13 4.20 -9.68 -7.21
CA HIS A 13 5.55 -9.30 -6.78
C HIS A 13 5.66 -9.02 -5.27
N LEU A 14 4.62 -8.45 -4.66
CA LEU A 14 4.60 -8.09 -3.25
C LEU A 14 4.26 -9.27 -2.31
N GLY A 15 3.58 -10.28 -2.85
CA GLY A 15 3.20 -11.51 -2.16
C GLY A 15 1.80 -11.47 -1.53
N ASN A 16 1.35 -12.64 -1.08
CA ASN A 16 -0.04 -12.92 -0.65
C ASN A 16 -0.54 -12.11 0.56
N GLN A 17 0.35 -11.40 1.25
CA GLN A 17 0.02 -10.50 2.35
C GLN A 17 -0.63 -9.19 1.88
N TYR A 18 -0.53 -8.86 0.58
CA TYR A 18 -1.22 -7.74 -0.03
C TYR A 18 -2.51 -8.21 -0.70
N THR A 19 -3.56 -7.42 -0.53
CA THR A 19 -4.87 -7.61 -1.14
C THR A 19 -5.25 -6.38 -1.96
N VAL A 20 -6.29 -6.49 -2.79
CA VAL A 20 -6.86 -5.32 -3.46
C VAL A 20 -7.86 -4.66 -2.53
N LYS A 21 -7.77 -3.34 -2.41
CA LYS A 21 -8.76 -2.50 -1.73
C LYS A 21 -9.06 -1.28 -2.58
N THR A 22 -10.34 -0.91 -2.66
CA THR A 22 -10.74 0.32 -3.35
C THR A 22 -10.73 1.47 -2.36
N ILE A 23 -9.90 2.48 -2.62
CA ILE A 23 -9.74 3.69 -1.80
C ILE A 23 -9.82 4.87 -2.77
N ASP A 24 -10.63 5.88 -2.44
CA ASP A 24 -10.90 7.05 -3.30
C ASP A 24 -11.26 6.71 -4.76
N LEU A 25 -12.08 5.66 -4.92
CA LEU A 25 -12.51 5.11 -6.23
C LEU A 25 -11.35 4.54 -7.09
N GLU A 26 -10.15 4.40 -6.53
CA GLU A 26 -9.00 3.74 -7.15
C GLU A 26 -8.78 2.34 -6.54
N GLU A 27 -8.43 1.37 -7.38
CA GLU A 27 -7.96 0.06 -6.92
C GLU A 27 -6.49 0.14 -6.48
N CYS A 28 -6.27 0.07 -5.17
CA CYS A 28 -4.97 0.10 -4.53
C CYS A 28 -4.53 -1.31 -4.10
N ALA A 29 -3.22 -1.55 -4.02
CA ALA A 29 -2.69 -2.67 -3.26
C ALA A 29 -2.66 -2.27 -1.78
N TYR A 30 -3.14 -3.14 -0.91
CA TYR A 30 -3.35 -2.82 0.49
C TYR A 30 -2.90 -3.98 1.37
N ARG A 31 -2.39 -3.66 2.56
CA ARG A 31 -1.98 -4.66 3.55
C ARG A 31 -2.25 -4.15 4.95
N LYS A 32 -2.92 -4.96 5.75
CA LYS A 32 -2.98 -4.77 7.20
C LYS A 32 -1.63 -5.19 7.79
N LEU A 33 -0.95 -4.26 8.49
CA LEU A 33 0.37 -4.54 9.08
C LEU A 33 0.21 -5.10 10.50
N ASN A 34 -0.65 -4.49 11.32
CA ASN A 34 -1.03 -4.94 12.67
C ASN A 34 -2.35 -4.26 13.08
N ASP A 35 -2.72 -4.28 14.37
CA ASP A 35 -3.96 -3.66 14.87
C ASP A 35 -3.91 -2.13 14.97
N ARG A 36 -2.74 -1.54 14.69
CA ARG A 36 -2.53 -0.10 14.72
C ARG A 36 -2.25 0.50 13.36
N TYR A 37 -1.59 -0.21 12.46
CA TYR A 37 -1.15 0.32 11.19
C TYR A 37 -1.59 -0.52 9.99
N ASP A 38 -1.94 0.18 8.92
CA ASP A 38 -2.18 -0.35 7.59
C ASP A 38 -1.27 0.32 6.56
N ILE A 39 -1.03 -0.38 5.45
CA ILE A 39 -0.27 0.11 4.30
C ILE A 39 -1.19 0.12 3.08
N GLU A 40 -1.21 1.25 2.39
CA GLU A 40 -1.82 1.43 1.09
C GLU A 40 -0.75 1.75 0.04
N ILE A 41 -0.92 1.20 -1.16
CA ILE A 41 -0.08 1.46 -2.32
C ILE A 41 -1.00 1.85 -3.50
N SER A 42 -0.96 3.12 -3.86
CA SER A 42 -1.66 3.72 -5.00
C SER A 42 -0.76 3.78 -6.24
N GLY A 43 -1.37 3.94 -7.42
CA GLY A 43 -0.67 4.04 -8.70
C GLY A 43 -0.44 2.70 -9.41
N CYS A 44 -0.86 1.57 -8.82
CA CYS A 44 -0.66 0.22 -9.37
C CYS A 44 -1.38 -0.04 -10.70
N ARG A 45 -2.37 0.77 -11.07
CA ARG A 45 -3.09 0.66 -12.33
C ARG A 45 -2.25 1.10 -13.53
N LYS A 46 -1.31 2.03 -13.35
CA LYS A 46 -0.50 2.64 -14.42
C LYS A 46 0.76 1.81 -14.67
N LYS A 47 1.04 1.47 -15.93
CA LYS A 47 2.23 0.67 -16.31
C LYS A 47 3.57 1.37 -16.00
N ASN A 48 3.61 2.68 -16.18
CA ASN A 48 4.82 3.50 -16.05
C ASN A 48 4.63 4.67 -15.06
N GLY A 49 3.59 4.61 -14.21
CA GLY A 49 3.35 5.63 -13.20
C GLY A 49 4.20 5.39 -11.96
N PRO A 50 4.52 6.45 -11.19
CA PRO A 50 5.08 6.26 -9.87
C PRO A 50 4.08 5.55 -8.95
N TYR A 51 4.61 4.81 -7.98
CA TYR A 51 3.83 4.31 -6.86
C TYR A 51 3.80 5.35 -5.74
N HIS A 52 2.69 5.37 -5.00
CA HIS A 52 2.54 6.16 -3.79
C HIS A 52 2.21 5.21 -2.64
N VAL A 53 2.96 5.28 -1.55
CA VAL A 53 2.74 4.43 -0.38
C VAL A 53 2.27 5.29 0.78
N TYR A 54 1.19 4.90 1.42
CA TYR A 54 0.61 5.58 2.58
C TYR A 54 0.57 4.62 3.76
N VAL A 55 1.01 5.11 4.91
CA VAL A 55 0.90 4.40 6.19
C VAL A 55 -0.23 5.04 6.97
N TRP A 56 -1.23 4.23 7.31
CA TRP A 56 -2.42 4.65 8.02
C TRP A 56 -2.38 4.18 9.47
N ASP A 57 -2.58 5.08 10.44
CA ASP A 57 -2.92 4.73 11.81
C ASP A 57 -4.44 4.49 11.89
N ILE A 58 -4.80 3.27 12.30
CA ILE A 58 -6.17 2.77 12.40
C ILE A 58 -6.64 2.56 13.85
N THR A 59 -5.91 3.07 14.84
CA THR A 59 -6.26 2.93 16.28
C THR A 59 -7.62 3.51 16.63
N ARG A 60 -8.05 4.54 15.89
CA ARG A 60 -9.34 5.21 16.07
C ARG A 60 -10.45 4.61 15.20
N GLY A 61 -10.13 3.58 14.41
CA GLY A 61 -11.01 2.98 13.42
C GLY A 61 -10.43 3.04 12.01
N THR A 62 -11.13 2.43 11.06
CA THR A 62 -10.73 2.38 9.64
C THR A 62 -11.51 3.40 8.81
N SER A 63 -11.10 3.61 7.55
CA SER A 63 -11.77 4.53 6.60
C SER A 63 -11.70 5.99 7.07
N VAL A 64 -12.83 6.63 7.37
CA VAL A 64 -12.90 8.06 7.74
C VAL A 64 -12.20 8.39 9.07
N ALA A 65 -12.03 7.41 9.95
CA ALA A 65 -11.37 7.58 11.24
C ALA A 65 -9.86 7.30 11.19
N ALA A 66 -9.36 6.71 10.09
CA ALA A 66 -7.95 6.44 9.91
C ALA A 66 -7.18 7.72 9.55
N GLN A 67 -5.91 7.79 9.96
CA GLN A 67 -5.07 8.96 9.70
C GLN A 67 -3.78 8.55 9.01
N ILE A 68 -3.38 9.29 7.97
CA ILE A 68 -2.08 9.09 7.33
C ILE A 68 -1.00 9.59 8.29
N VAL A 69 -0.10 8.71 8.71
CA VAL A 69 1.03 9.04 9.59
C VAL A 69 2.36 9.15 8.83
N GLU A 70 2.46 8.54 7.66
CA GLU A 70 3.60 8.68 6.77
C GLU A 70 3.19 8.43 5.33
N GLN A 71 3.82 9.13 4.38
CA GLN A 71 3.59 8.94 2.96
C GLN A 71 4.90 9.01 2.17
N PHE A 72 5.00 8.18 1.14
CA PHE A 72 6.11 8.15 0.20
C PHE A 72 5.57 8.28 -1.21
N SER A 73 5.94 9.35 -1.91
CA SER A 73 5.48 9.66 -3.25
C SER A 73 6.59 9.51 -4.30
N ASP A 74 6.21 9.43 -5.57
CA ASP A 74 7.12 9.37 -6.72
C ASP A 74 8.07 8.15 -6.71
N ILE A 75 7.62 7.00 -6.18
CA ILE A 75 8.44 5.78 -6.13
C ILE A 75 8.50 5.16 -7.52
N LYS A 76 9.70 5.03 -8.08
CA LYS A 76 9.92 4.56 -9.45
C LYS A 76 10.36 3.10 -9.44
N GLY A 77 9.42 2.25 -9.82
CA GLY A 77 9.67 0.83 -10.03
C GLY A 77 9.61 -0.02 -8.76
N LEU A 78 9.56 -1.33 -8.99
CA LEU A 78 9.37 -2.34 -7.94
C LEU A 78 10.54 -2.43 -6.94
N PRO A 79 11.83 -2.28 -7.32
CA PRO A 79 12.93 -2.37 -6.36
C PRO A 79 12.87 -1.27 -5.28
N GLN A 80 12.59 -0.03 -5.68
CA GLN A 80 12.46 1.09 -4.74
C GLN A 80 11.22 0.91 -3.87
N LEU A 81 10.09 0.48 -4.45
CA LEU A 81 8.88 0.15 -3.69
C LEU A 81 9.16 -0.89 -2.61
N LYS A 82 9.86 -1.97 -2.93
CA LYS A 82 10.21 -3.02 -1.96
C LYS A 82 11.12 -2.50 -0.85
N ALA A 83 12.07 -1.62 -1.16
CA ALA A 83 12.92 -0.99 -0.16
C ALA A 83 12.11 -0.09 0.79
N THR A 84 11.19 0.72 0.25
CA THR A 84 10.27 1.55 1.03
C THR A 84 9.39 0.71 1.94
N LEU A 85 8.80 -0.37 1.43
CA LEU A 85 7.95 -1.27 2.22
C LEU A 85 8.74 -1.93 3.36
N LYS A 86 9.97 -2.40 3.10
CA LYS A 86 10.84 -2.97 4.14
C LYS A 86 11.17 -1.95 5.23
N HIS A 87 11.40 -0.68 4.87
CA HIS A 87 11.60 0.40 5.83
C HIS A 87 10.37 0.61 6.72
N ILE A 88 9.17 0.68 6.10
CA ILE A 88 7.90 0.82 6.82
C ILE A 88 7.67 -0.38 7.75
N GLU A 89 7.87 -1.60 7.28
CA GLU A 89 7.72 -2.83 8.09
C GLU A 89 8.68 -2.82 9.28
N THR A 90 9.91 -2.35 9.11
CA THR A 90 10.88 -2.27 10.22
C THR A 90 10.45 -1.22 11.26
N LYS A 91 9.88 -0.11 10.81
CA LYS A 91 9.48 1.02 11.67
C LYS A 91 8.16 0.77 12.39
N TYR A 92 7.18 0.17 11.72
CA TYR A 92 5.79 0.04 12.18
C TYR A 92 5.35 -1.41 12.44
N GLY A 93 6.11 -2.40 12.00
CA GLY A 93 5.77 -3.82 12.13
C GLY A 93 6.11 -4.42 13.50
N THR A 94 6.98 -3.77 14.27
CA THR A 94 7.25 -4.12 15.67
C THR A 94 6.25 -3.39 16.56
N ASN A 95 5.21 -4.10 17.00
CA ASN A 95 4.32 -3.66 18.07
C ASN A 95 4.28 -4.71 19.17
#